data_AF-F9XQ62-F1
#
_entry.id   AF-F9XQ62-F1
#
_cell.length_a   1.000
_cell.length_b   1.000
_cell.length_c   1.000
_cell.angle_alpha   90.00
_cell.angle_beta   90.00
_cell.angle_gamma   90.00
#
_symmetry.space_group_name_H-M   'P 1'
#
loop_
_entity.id
_entity.type
_entity.pdbx_description
1 polymer ?
#
loop_
_entity_poly.entity_id
_entity_poly.type
_entity_poly.pdbx_seq_one_letter_code
_entity_poly.pdbx_strand_id
1 'polypeptide(L)'
;MGLEDEDVQATWACSGLTNPIPASVPSEDFVFTPEYGWKGKPSMLYTILSLFGNTITEMKFCGYQGAPCLYNTTLITEAILGPLKFFHHLKDLTLSFWLGTIFEQHKRDDEVMKYWRDSKSSSSTALVVISEHGWESSGWGKELKTKFAPGAIVKRIVEFIGPKLSKQAKSRKGGLRVRASFALGDHGDVFDVDVWIGTGSSGEDVCLRSTEPMENTDPERRREKLDDRRWF
;
A
#
# COMPACT_ATOMS: atom_id res chain seq x y z
N MET A 1 19.73 1.55 -5.64
CA MET A 1 19.10 1.66 -6.96
C MET A 1 18.53 3.07 -7.03
N GLY A 2 19.07 3.94 -7.89
CA GLY A 2 18.54 5.30 -8.05
C GLY A 2 17.22 5.21 -8.80
N LEU A 3 16.16 5.79 -8.25
CA LEU A 3 14.95 6.05 -9.02
C LEU A 3 15.30 7.04 -10.13
N GLU A 4 14.71 6.90 -11.32
CA GLU A 4 14.80 7.94 -12.34
C GLU A 4 14.24 9.25 -11.76
N ASP A 5 14.82 10.39 -12.17
CA ASP A 5 14.37 11.70 -11.70
C ASP A 5 12.89 11.90 -12.05
N GLU A 6 12.08 12.28 -11.06
CA GLU A 6 10.66 12.53 -11.28
C GLU A 6 10.44 13.79 -12.13
N ASP A 7 9.50 13.74 -13.08
CA ASP A 7 8.99 14.95 -13.73
C ASP A 7 8.08 15.72 -12.75
N VAL A 8 8.73 16.53 -11.91
CA VAL A 8 8.09 17.32 -10.87
C VAL A 8 7.03 18.24 -11.47
N GLN A 9 7.30 18.90 -12.61
CA GLN A 9 6.38 19.84 -13.25
C GLN A 9 5.09 19.15 -13.73
N ALA A 10 5.22 18.01 -14.42
CA ALA A 10 4.08 17.19 -14.84
C ALA A 10 3.24 16.71 -13.64
N THR A 11 3.91 16.38 -12.54
CA THR A 11 3.28 15.91 -11.30
C THR A 11 2.45 17.00 -10.63
N TRP A 12 2.98 18.22 -10.53
CA TRP A 12 2.24 19.36 -9.99
C TRP A 12 1.00 19.68 -10.82
N ALA A 13 1.10 19.66 -12.15
CA ALA A 13 -0.03 19.94 -13.05
C ALA A 13 -1.21 18.96 -12.84
N CYS A 14 -0.94 17.71 -12.45
CA CYS A 14 -1.97 16.70 -12.18
C CYS A 14 -2.46 16.68 -10.73
N SER A 15 -1.65 17.12 -9.78
CA SER A 15 -1.97 17.08 -8.34
C SER A 15 -3.18 17.94 -7.92
N GLY A 16 -3.51 18.97 -8.73
CA GLY A 16 -4.64 19.88 -8.51
C GLY A 16 -5.97 19.42 -9.11
N LEU A 17 -6.03 18.26 -9.79
CA LEU A 17 -7.24 17.73 -10.39
C LEU A 17 -8.18 17.18 -9.31
N THR A 18 -8.90 18.10 -8.64
CA THR A 18 -9.77 17.81 -7.49
C THR A 18 -11.19 17.44 -7.88
N ASN A 19 -11.60 17.70 -9.13
CA ASN A 19 -12.87 17.24 -9.66
C ASN A 19 -12.62 16.50 -10.97
N PRO A 20 -13.14 15.27 -11.13
CA PRO A 20 -13.07 14.57 -12.40
C PRO A 20 -13.89 15.34 -13.44
N ILE A 21 -13.22 15.86 -14.47
CA ILE A 21 -13.90 16.24 -15.71
C ILE A 21 -14.26 14.90 -16.36
N PRO A 22 -15.56 14.63 -16.63
CA PRO A 22 -15.96 13.41 -17.31
C PRO A 22 -15.16 13.28 -18.60
N ALA A 23 -14.55 12.11 -18.83
CA ALA A 23 -13.93 11.86 -20.13
C ALA A 23 -14.99 12.09 -21.21
N SER A 24 -14.73 13.01 -22.13
CA SER A 24 -15.61 13.22 -23.28
C SER A 24 -15.70 11.92 -24.07
N VAL A 25 -16.91 11.49 -24.40
CA VAL A 25 -17.12 10.33 -25.27
C VAL A 25 -16.36 10.60 -26.57
N PRO A 26 -15.47 9.69 -27.01
CA PRO A 26 -14.76 9.86 -28.27
C PRO A 26 -15.76 10.03 -29.42
N SER A 27 -15.48 10.91 -30.37
CA SER A 27 -16.28 11.03 -31.59
C SER A 27 -16.28 9.70 -32.36
N GLU A 28 -17.29 9.48 -33.21
CA GLU A 28 -17.36 8.29 -34.08
C GLU A 28 -16.09 8.11 -34.94
N ASP A 29 -15.39 9.21 -35.26
CA ASP A 29 -14.14 9.22 -36.03
C ASP A 29 -12.85 9.09 -35.17
N PHE A 30 -12.94 8.59 -33.93
CA PHE A 30 -11.77 8.49 -33.06
C PHE A 30 -10.72 7.50 -33.59
N VAL A 31 -9.52 8.01 -33.90
CA VAL A 31 -8.34 7.20 -34.24
C VAL A 31 -7.40 7.15 -33.04
N PHE A 32 -7.27 5.97 -32.43
CA PHE A 32 -6.31 5.76 -31.35
C PHE A 32 -4.88 5.92 -31.88
N THR A 33 -4.12 6.84 -31.27
CA THR A 33 -2.69 6.99 -31.52
C THR A 33 -1.94 6.68 -30.22
N PRO A 34 -1.04 5.68 -30.19
CA PRO A 34 -0.29 5.38 -28.98
C PRO A 34 0.63 6.53 -28.62
N GLU A 35 0.59 6.93 -27.36
CA GLU A 35 1.53 7.89 -26.80
C GLU A 35 2.39 7.18 -25.75
N TYR A 36 3.71 7.33 -25.89
CA TYR A 36 4.69 6.80 -24.95
C TYR A 36 5.19 7.91 -24.02
N GLY A 37 5.47 7.52 -22.77
CA GLY A 37 5.86 8.44 -21.70
C GLY A 37 4.68 9.17 -21.08
N TRP A 38 4.87 9.68 -19.86
CA TRP A 38 3.86 10.47 -19.15
C TRP A 38 4.12 11.95 -19.36
N LYS A 39 3.19 12.65 -20.03
CA LYS A 39 3.30 14.07 -20.38
C LYS A 39 2.39 14.94 -19.52
N GLY A 40 2.33 14.67 -18.22
CA GLY A 40 1.44 15.41 -17.29
C GLY A 40 -0.04 15.25 -17.60
N LYS A 41 -0.44 14.09 -18.15
CA LYS A 41 -1.86 13.72 -18.34
C LYS A 41 -2.44 13.14 -17.05
N PRO A 42 -3.76 13.21 -16.82
CA PRO A 42 -4.38 12.61 -15.65
C PRO A 42 -4.01 11.13 -15.51
N SER A 43 -3.85 10.66 -14.27
CA SER A 43 -3.50 9.26 -14.00
C SER A 43 -4.62 8.31 -14.44
N MET A 44 -4.29 7.03 -14.67
CA MET A 44 -5.30 5.99 -14.94
C MET A 44 -6.41 6.00 -13.90
N LEU A 45 -6.07 6.20 -12.63
CA LEU A 45 -7.03 6.24 -11.54
C LEU A 45 -8.03 7.41 -11.66
N TYR A 46 -7.57 8.56 -12.18
CA TYR A 46 -8.45 9.68 -12.49
C TYR A 46 -9.47 9.32 -13.59
N THR A 47 -9.03 8.63 -14.65
CA THR A 47 -9.94 8.16 -15.71
C THR A 47 -10.97 7.17 -15.15
N ILE A 48 -10.53 6.20 -14.36
CA ILE A 48 -11.42 5.24 -13.69
C ILE A 48 -12.44 5.97 -12.80
N LEU A 49 -11.99 6.98 -12.04
CA LEU A 49 -12.87 7.81 -11.22
C LEU A 49 -13.92 8.52 -12.08
N SER A 50 -13.51 9.14 -13.18
CA SER A 50 -14.40 9.91 -14.06
C SER A 50 -15.51 9.07 -14.70
N LEU A 51 -15.26 7.78 -14.94
CA LEU A 51 -16.21 6.87 -15.59
C LEU A 51 -17.02 6.05 -14.59
N PHE A 52 -16.40 5.64 -13.48
CA PHE A 52 -16.93 4.59 -12.60
C PHE A 52 -16.88 4.93 -11.09
N GLY A 53 -16.45 6.14 -10.73
CA GLY A 53 -16.19 6.55 -9.34
C GLY A 53 -17.33 6.28 -8.34
N ASN A 54 -18.57 6.39 -8.81
CA ASN A 54 -19.77 6.19 -7.99
C ASN A 54 -20.18 4.71 -7.82
N THR A 55 -19.55 3.78 -8.55
CA THR A 55 -19.96 2.36 -8.58
C THR A 55 -18.91 1.42 -8.00
N ILE A 56 -17.64 1.81 -8.02
CA ILE A 56 -16.54 0.93 -7.60
C ILE A 56 -16.57 0.69 -6.09
N THR A 57 -16.67 -0.58 -5.72
CA THR A 57 -16.61 -1.04 -4.32
C THR A 57 -15.33 -1.78 -3.98
N GLU A 58 -14.61 -2.30 -4.98
CA GLU A 58 -13.33 -3.02 -4.79
C GLU A 58 -12.35 -2.60 -5.88
N MET A 59 -11.09 -2.41 -5.51
CA MET A 59 -10.02 -2.08 -6.43
C MET A 59 -8.73 -2.78 -6.02
N LYS A 60 -8.02 -3.36 -6.99
CA LYS A 60 -6.76 -4.07 -6.75
C LYS A 60 -5.71 -3.62 -7.76
N PHE A 61 -4.60 -3.07 -7.27
CA PHE A 61 -3.39 -2.85 -8.05
C PHE A 61 -2.31 -3.80 -7.55
N CYS A 62 -2.16 -4.89 -8.30
CA CYS A 62 -1.29 -6.00 -7.95
C CYS A 62 -0.13 -6.05 -8.96
N GLY A 63 1.03 -5.60 -8.53
CA GLY A 63 2.21 -5.48 -9.38
C GLY A 63 3.25 -4.61 -8.69
N TYR A 64 4.48 -5.11 -8.60
CA TYR A 64 5.56 -4.41 -7.89
C TYR A 64 6.26 -3.38 -8.79
N GLN A 65 6.22 -3.54 -10.10
CA GLN A 65 6.81 -2.54 -11.01
C GLN A 65 5.99 -1.25 -10.96
N GLY A 66 6.64 -0.15 -10.57
CA GLY A 66 5.97 1.15 -10.35
C GLY A 66 5.12 1.22 -9.07
N ALA A 67 5.21 0.23 -8.19
CA ALA A 67 4.52 0.27 -6.90
C ALA A 67 5.04 1.41 -6.00
N PRO A 68 4.18 2.00 -5.16
CA PRO A 68 4.62 2.98 -4.17
C PRO A 68 5.62 2.38 -3.17
N CYS A 69 6.61 3.18 -2.78
CA CYS A 69 7.54 2.84 -1.70
C CYS A 69 6.96 3.28 -0.35
N LEU A 70 6.70 2.33 0.57
CA LEU A 70 5.99 2.63 1.82
C LEU A 70 6.75 3.65 2.70
N TYR A 71 8.08 3.54 2.81
CA TYR A 71 8.91 4.45 3.61
C TYR A 71 9.51 5.62 2.84
N ASN A 72 9.42 5.62 1.52
CA ASN A 72 10.01 6.67 0.68
C ASN A 72 8.95 7.17 -0.31
N THR A 73 7.99 7.94 0.21
CA THR A 73 6.93 8.52 -0.60
C THR A 73 7.51 9.56 -1.55
N THR A 74 7.19 9.45 -2.82
CA THR A 74 7.62 10.39 -3.86
C THR A 74 6.44 11.22 -4.37
N LEU A 75 6.69 12.31 -5.12
CA LEU A 75 5.59 13.19 -5.55
C LEU A 75 4.65 12.48 -6.53
N ILE A 76 5.17 11.58 -7.38
CA ILE A 76 4.33 10.85 -8.34
C ILE A 76 3.29 9.96 -7.63
N THR A 77 3.60 9.48 -6.42
CA THR A 77 2.67 8.69 -5.61
C THR A 77 1.41 9.49 -5.28
N GLU A 78 1.54 10.78 -4.97
CA GLU A 78 0.39 11.65 -4.68
C GLU A 78 -0.46 11.88 -5.94
N ALA A 79 0.15 12.05 -7.11
CA ALA A 79 -0.58 12.21 -8.37
C ALA A 79 -1.31 10.92 -8.79
N ILE A 80 -0.70 9.74 -8.58
CA ILE A 80 -1.31 8.45 -8.94
C ILE A 80 -2.45 8.08 -8.00
N LEU A 81 -2.24 8.21 -6.69
CA LEU A 81 -3.20 7.73 -5.69
C LEU A 81 -4.15 8.81 -5.17
N GLY A 82 -3.90 10.09 -5.43
CA GLY A 82 -4.75 11.20 -5.01
C GLY A 82 -6.24 11.05 -5.35
N PRO A 83 -6.61 10.53 -6.55
CA PRO A 83 -8.02 10.30 -6.89
C PRO A 83 -8.77 9.32 -5.97
N LEU A 84 -8.08 8.50 -5.16
CA LEU A 84 -8.72 7.60 -4.16
C LEU A 84 -9.67 8.35 -3.20
N LYS A 85 -9.48 9.66 -3.01
CA LYS A 85 -10.31 10.52 -2.15
C LYS A 85 -11.77 10.59 -2.59
N PHE A 86 -12.04 10.30 -3.86
CA PHE A 86 -13.35 10.48 -4.48
C PHE A 86 -14.09 9.17 -4.74
N PHE A 87 -13.48 8.01 -4.46
CA PHE A 87 -14.18 6.73 -4.53
C PHE A 87 -15.01 6.48 -3.27
N HIS A 88 -16.14 7.16 -3.18
CA HIS A 88 -17.02 7.16 -2.00
C HIS A 88 -17.60 5.78 -1.65
N HIS A 89 -17.67 4.87 -2.62
CA HIS A 89 -18.22 3.52 -2.47
C HIS A 89 -17.17 2.42 -2.27
N LEU A 90 -15.87 2.75 -2.34
CA LEU A 90 -14.76 1.79 -2.20
C LEU A 90 -14.73 1.17 -0.79
N LYS A 91 -14.79 -0.15 -0.70
CA LYS A 91 -14.78 -0.94 0.55
C LYS A 91 -13.47 -1.67 0.74
N ASP A 92 -12.89 -2.16 -0.36
CA ASP A 92 -11.69 -2.98 -0.37
C ASP A 92 -10.69 -2.41 -1.38
N LEU A 93 -9.49 -2.10 -0.92
CA LEU A 93 -8.37 -1.63 -1.73
C LEU A 93 -7.18 -2.57 -1.53
N THR A 94 -6.66 -3.16 -2.59
CA THR A 94 -5.39 -3.92 -2.55
C THR A 94 -4.31 -3.16 -3.30
N LEU A 95 -3.16 -2.96 -2.67
CA LEU A 95 -1.99 -2.29 -3.25
C LEU A 95 -0.74 -3.11 -2.99
N SER A 96 0.06 -3.32 -4.02
CA SER A 96 1.46 -3.71 -3.88
C SER A 96 2.31 -2.52 -3.43
N PHE A 97 3.30 -2.78 -2.58
CA PHE A 97 4.25 -1.79 -2.09
C PHE A 97 5.68 -2.32 -2.19
N TRP A 98 6.61 -1.42 -2.51
CA TRP A 98 8.02 -1.64 -2.21
C TRP A 98 8.28 -1.35 -0.74
N LEU A 99 9.00 -2.27 -0.10
CA LEU A 99 9.44 -2.14 1.27
C LEU A 99 10.97 -2.06 1.28
N GLY A 100 11.52 -0.90 1.59
CA GLY A 100 12.97 -0.71 1.68
C GLY A 100 13.53 -1.34 2.95
N THR A 101 14.36 -2.37 2.80
CA THR A 101 15.01 -3.13 3.90
C THR A 101 16.51 -2.88 3.98
N ILE A 102 17.04 -1.91 3.22
CA ILE A 102 18.47 -1.63 3.19
C ILE A 102 18.89 -0.99 4.52
N PHE A 103 19.85 -1.62 5.19
CA PHE A 103 20.48 -1.09 6.39
C PHE A 103 22.00 -1.25 6.28
N GLU A 104 22.74 -0.18 6.52
CA GLU A 104 24.21 -0.15 6.38
C GLU A 104 24.69 -0.72 5.02
N GLN A 105 24.06 -0.30 3.92
CA GLN A 105 24.34 -0.74 2.54
C GLN A 105 24.01 -2.21 2.21
N HIS A 106 23.40 -2.96 3.14
CA HIS A 106 23.02 -4.35 2.92
C HIS A 106 21.50 -4.50 2.89
N LYS A 107 20.99 -5.28 1.93
CA LYS A 107 19.59 -5.72 1.91
C LYS A 107 19.36 -6.68 3.09
N ARG A 108 18.27 -6.49 3.84
CA ARG A 108 17.96 -7.25 5.05
C ARG A 108 16.59 -7.92 5.02
N ASP A 109 16.16 -8.35 3.84
CA ASP A 109 14.83 -8.94 3.63
C ASP A 109 14.62 -10.17 4.53
N ASP A 110 15.60 -11.07 4.58
CA ASP A 110 15.50 -12.31 5.34
C ASP A 110 15.34 -12.07 6.83
N GLU A 111 16.02 -11.06 7.39
CA GLU A 111 15.86 -10.69 8.80
C GLU A 111 14.47 -10.09 9.07
N VAL A 112 13.92 -9.29 8.16
CA VAL A 112 12.53 -8.77 8.27
C VAL A 112 11.51 -9.90 8.19
N MET A 113 11.63 -10.80 7.21
CA MET A 113 10.74 -11.94 7.05
C MET A 113 10.81 -12.88 8.26
N LYS A 114 12.02 -13.15 8.77
CA LYS A 114 12.21 -13.93 9.99
C LYS A 114 11.55 -13.25 11.18
N TYR A 115 11.73 -11.94 11.34
CA TYR A 115 11.14 -11.18 12.43
C TYR A 115 9.61 -11.25 12.45
N TRP A 116 8.95 -11.17 11.28
CA TRP A 116 7.51 -11.36 11.16
C TRP A 116 7.04 -12.79 11.43
N ARG A 117 7.79 -13.80 10.97
CA ARG A 117 7.50 -15.21 11.30
C ARG A 117 7.60 -15.46 12.80
N ASP A 118 8.62 -14.90 13.44
CA ASP A 118 8.86 -15.07 14.87
C ASP A 118 7.81 -14.34 15.72
N SER A 119 7.28 -13.19 15.28
CA SER A 119 6.25 -12.45 16.04
C SER A 119 4.94 -13.22 16.18
N LYS A 120 4.64 -14.13 15.25
CA LYS A 120 3.42 -14.95 15.26
C LYS A 120 3.47 -16.13 16.24
N SER A 121 4.65 -16.60 16.58
CA SER A 121 4.79 -17.85 17.32
C SER A 121 4.88 -17.59 18.83
N SER A 122 3.84 -18.00 19.57
CA SER A 122 3.79 -17.89 21.03
C SER A 122 4.83 -18.76 21.75
N SER A 123 5.37 -19.78 21.08
CA SER A 123 6.49 -20.60 21.55
C SER A 123 7.86 -20.08 21.07
N SER A 124 7.88 -19.03 20.26
CA SER A 124 9.11 -18.43 19.79
C SER A 124 9.78 -17.68 20.93
N THR A 125 10.71 -18.38 21.59
CA THR A 125 11.77 -17.72 22.34
C THR A 125 12.68 -16.93 21.42
N ALA A 126 12.48 -16.92 20.09
CA ALA A 126 13.36 -16.19 19.19
C ALA A 126 13.38 -14.71 19.50
N LEU A 127 12.27 -14.05 19.88
CA LEU A 127 12.28 -12.65 20.36
C LEU A 127 13.08 -12.48 21.67
N VAL A 128 13.18 -13.55 22.48
CA VAL A 128 13.94 -13.61 23.73
C VAL A 128 15.43 -13.94 23.50
N VAL A 129 15.78 -14.84 22.56
CA VAL A 129 17.17 -15.19 22.18
C VAL A 129 17.83 -14.03 21.43
N ILE A 130 17.02 -13.36 20.63
CA ILE A 130 17.24 -12.00 20.15
C ILE A 130 17.60 -11.13 21.38
N SER A 131 16.78 -10.98 22.42
CA SER A 131 17.16 -10.15 23.58
C SER A 131 18.45 -10.59 24.33
N GLU A 132 18.85 -11.87 24.28
CA GLU A 132 20.03 -12.42 24.98
C GLU A 132 21.38 -12.22 24.25
N HIS A 133 21.38 -11.97 22.94
CA HIS A 133 22.60 -11.72 22.13
C HIS A 133 22.76 -10.25 21.67
N GLY A 134 22.28 -9.27 22.45
CA GLY A 134 22.72 -7.87 22.34
C GLY A 134 22.37 -7.11 21.05
N TRP A 135 21.60 -7.68 20.10
CA TRP A 135 21.17 -6.96 18.88
C TRP A 135 20.02 -5.97 19.17
N GLU A 136 19.30 -6.06 20.29
CA GLU A 136 18.27 -5.07 20.66
C GLU A 136 18.84 -3.66 20.85
N SER A 137 20.11 -3.57 21.25
CA SER A 137 20.88 -2.32 21.31
C SER A 137 21.63 -2.01 20.02
N SER A 138 21.63 -2.92 19.02
CA SER A 138 22.18 -2.64 17.70
C SER A 138 21.27 -1.68 16.92
N GLY A 139 21.86 -0.93 15.99
CA GLY A 139 21.11 -0.03 15.11
C GLY A 139 20.02 -0.76 14.32
N TRP A 140 20.29 -2.00 13.86
CA TRP A 140 19.34 -2.81 13.12
C TRP A 140 18.18 -3.32 13.99
N GLY A 141 18.44 -3.70 15.24
CA GLY A 141 17.35 -4.14 16.13
C GLY A 141 16.38 -3.02 16.47
N LYS A 142 16.88 -1.79 16.62
CA LYS A 142 16.04 -0.59 16.70
C LYS A 142 15.25 -0.36 15.42
N GLU A 143 15.87 -0.53 14.25
CA GLU A 143 15.20 -0.39 12.95
C GLU A 143 14.06 -1.42 12.79
N LEU A 144 14.28 -2.69 13.12
CA LEU A 144 13.26 -3.75 13.12
C LEU A 144 12.07 -3.38 14.01
N LYS A 145 12.32 -2.96 15.25
CA LYS A 145 11.25 -2.56 16.18
C LYS A 145 10.48 -1.32 15.72
N THR A 146 11.18 -0.33 15.17
CA THR A 146 10.58 0.99 14.86
C THR A 146 9.90 1.05 13.50
N LYS A 147 10.38 0.28 12.50
CA LYS A 147 9.81 0.25 11.16
C LYS A 147 9.01 -1.00 10.91
N PHE A 148 9.57 -2.16 11.23
CA PHE A 148 9.07 -3.45 10.75
C PHE A 148 8.21 -4.21 11.76
N ALA A 149 8.11 -3.79 13.02
CA ALA A 149 7.14 -4.35 13.96
C ALA A 149 5.73 -4.37 13.35
N PRO A 150 4.91 -5.43 13.56
CA PRO A 150 3.57 -5.51 12.98
C PRO A 150 2.76 -4.23 13.19
N GLY A 151 2.76 -3.68 14.41
CA GLY A 151 2.09 -2.42 14.71
C GLY A 151 2.71 -1.19 14.04
N ALA A 152 4.04 -1.17 13.83
CA ALA A 152 4.73 -0.08 13.14
C ALA A 152 4.40 -0.05 11.63
N ILE A 153 4.37 -1.23 10.99
CA ILE A 153 3.94 -1.37 9.58
C ILE A 153 2.49 -0.90 9.42
N VAL A 154 1.59 -1.37 10.28
CA VAL A 154 0.17 -0.97 10.26
C VAL A 154 0.03 0.55 10.40
N LYS A 155 0.72 1.14 11.39
CA LYS A 155 0.74 2.59 11.58
C LYS A 155 1.22 3.32 10.32
N ARG A 156 2.31 2.84 9.72
CA ARG A 156 2.86 3.45 8.50
C ARG A 156 1.92 3.35 7.31
N ILE A 157 1.22 2.21 7.14
CA ILE A 157 0.19 2.04 6.11
C ILE A 157 -0.92 3.08 6.31
N VAL A 158 -1.44 3.25 7.52
CA VAL A 158 -2.48 4.25 7.83
C VAL A 158 -2.00 5.66 7.48
N GLU A 159 -0.81 6.06 7.92
CA GLU A 159 -0.24 7.37 7.64
C GLU A 159 -0.05 7.62 6.13
N PHE A 160 0.34 6.58 5.39
CA PHE A 160 0.60 6.67 3.96
C PHE A 160 -0.68 6.76 3.13
N ILE A 161 -1.62 5.83 3.36
CA ILE A 161 -2.79 5.65 2.50
C ILE A 161 -4.02 6.38 3.03
N GLY A 162 -4.18 6.48 4.36
CA GLY A 162 -5.34 7.08 5.01
C GLY A 162 -5.71 8.45 4.42
N PRO A 163 -4.75 9.40 4.32
CA PRO A 163 -5.02 10.72 3.78
C PRO A 163 -5.50 10.73 2.33
N LYS A 164 -5.23 9.66 1.57
CA LYS A 164 -5.62 9.48 0.16
C LYS A 164 -7.00 8.83 0.01
N LEU A 165 -7.55 8.22 1.06
CA LEU A 165 -8.85 7.58 0.98
C LEU A 165 -10.01 8.57 1.16
N SER A 166 -11.15 8.25 0.56
CA SER A 166 -12.36 9.02 0.72
C SER A 166 -12.82 9.10 2.19
N LYS A 167 -13.13 10.31 2.67
CA LYS A 167 -13.69 10.52 4.01
C LYS A 167 -14.98 9.70 4.19
N GLN A 168 -15.89 9.77 3.22
CA GLN A 168 -17.14 9.01 3.25
C GLN A 168 -16.91 7.49 3.31
N ALA A 169 -15.90 6.99 2.60
CA ALA A 169 -15.60 5.56 2.63
C ALA A 169 -15.05 5.11 3.99
N LYS A 170 -14.18 5.92 4.60
CA LYS A 170 -13.61 5.66 5.94
C LYS A 170 -14.62 5.81 7.07
N SER A 171 -15.61 6.70 6.94
CA SER A 171 -16.63 6.91 7.99
C SER A 171 -17.68 5.81 8.09
N ARG A 172 -17.66 4.79 7.20
CA ARG A 172 -18.58 3.66 7.30
C ARG A 172 -18.27 2.79 8.51
N LYS A 173 -19.28 2.07 9.01
CA LYS A 173 -19.08 1.05 10.04
C LYS A 173 -18.08 0.00 9.54
N GLY A 174 -16.99 -0.17 10.27
CA GLY A 174 -15.89 -1.08 9.91
C GLY A 174 -14.83 -0.48 9.00
N GLY A 175 -14.97 0.77 8.55
CA GLY A 175 -13.98 1.48 7.73
C GLY A 175 -13.82 0.92 6.32
N LEU A 176 -12.71 1.29 5.67
CA LEU A 176 -12.25 0.77 4.38
C LEU A 176 -11.12 -0.23 4.64
N ARG A 177 -11.20 -1.43 4.06
CA ARG A 177 -10.11 -2.42 4.11
C ARG A 177 -9.03 -2.06 3.09
N VAL A 178 -7.81 -1.86 3.56
CA VAL A 178 -6.61 -1.77 2.73
C VAL A 178 -5.78 -3.02 2.93
N ARG A 179 -5.55 -3.78 1.86
CA ARG A 179 -4.55 -4.85 1.81
C ARG A 179 -3.26 -4.27 1.24
N ALA A 180 -2.23 -4.19 2.06
CA ALA A 180 -0.88 -3.88 1.62
C ALA A 180 -0.13 -5.18 1.37
N SER A 181 0.39 -5.34 0.15
CA SER A 181 1.14 -6.52 -0.28
C SER A 181 2.61 -6.15 -0.53
N PHE A 182 3.53 -6.91 0.04
CA PHE A 182 4.96 -6.67 0.01
C PHE A 182 5.66 -7.88 -0.60
N ALA A 183 6.51 -7.67 -1.62
CA ALA A 183 7.45 -8.69 -2.06
C ALA A 183 8.77 -8.48 -1.33
N LEU A 184 9.22 -9.52 -0.63
CA LEU A 184 10.49 -9.57 0.08
C LEU A 184 11.25 -10.84 -0.34
N GLY A 185 12.55 -10.80 -0.11
CA GLY A 185 13.45 -11.92 -0.38
C GLY A 185 13.81 -12.03 -1.85
N ASP A 186 14.83 -12.84 -2.12
CA ASP A 186 15.32 -13.07 -3.48
C ASP A 186 14.45 -14.07 -4.25
N HIS A 187 13.54 -14.75 -3.56
CA HIS A 187 12.54 -15.67 -4.13
C HIS A 187 11.17 -15.03 -4.34
N GLY A 188 11.01 -13.75 -3.96
CA GLY A 188 9.75 -13.02 -4.13
C GLY A 188 8.64 -13.48 -3.19
N ASP A 189 8.98 -13.79 -1.94
CA ASP A 189 8.00 -14.12 -0.91
C ASP A 189 7.06 -12.93 -0.70
N VAL A 190 5.76 -13.21 -0.81
CA VAL A 190 4.73 -12.17 -0.69
C VAL A 190 4.15 -12.21 0.71
N PHE A 191 4.23 -11.07 1.39
CA PHE A 191 3.59 -10.83 2.67
C PHE A 191 2.47 -9.83 2.50
N ASP A 192 1.32 -10.14 3.07
CA ASP A 192 0.21 -9.21 3.07
C ASP A 192 -0.14 -8.77 4.50
N VAL A 193 -0.57 -7.52 4.62
CA VAL A 193 -1.18 -6.95 5.83
C VAL A 193 -2.51 -6.34 5.45
N ASP A 194 -3.59 -6.78 6.09
CA ASP A 194 -4.89 -6.11 5.97
C ASP A 194 -5.07 -5.11 7.10
N VAL A 195 -5.45 -3.88 6.77
CA VAL A 195 -5.71 -2.79 7.71
C VAL A 195 -7.09 -2.21 7.41
N TRP A 196 -7.96 -2.13 8.41
CA TRP A 196 -9.25 -1.46 8.29
C TRP A 196 -9.11 -0.03 8.78
N ILE A 197 -9.12 0.92 7.84
CA ILE A 197 -8.89 2.34 8.10
C ILE A 197 -10.23 3.04 8.24
N GLY A 198 -10.42 3.70 9.39
CA GLY A 198 -11.59 4.48 9.72
C GLY A 198 -11.26 5.93 10.05
N THR A 199 -12.27 6.66 10.48
CA THR A 199 -12.14 8.03 11.01
C THR A 199 -12.26 7.99 12.53
N GLY A 200 -11.26 8.52 13.22
CA GLY A 200 -11.23 8.67 14.68
C GLY A 200 -12.14 9.79 15.18
N SER A 201 -12.20 9.95 16.50
CA SER A 201 -13.10 10.92 17.14
C SER A 201 -12.73 12.38 16.83
N SER A 202 -11.47 12.66 16.50
CA SER A 202 -10.99 14.00 16.13
C SER A 202 -10.90 14.21 14.62
N GLY A 203 -11.44 13.28 13.82
CA GLY A 203 -11.42 13.33 12.36
C GLY A 203 -10.12 12.81 11.71
N GLU A 204 -9.19 12.29 12.51
CA GLU A 204 -7.95 11.67 12.08
C GLU A 204 -8.14 10.26 11.50
N ASP A 205 -7.18 9.81 10.70
CA ASP A 205 -7.21 8.45 10.15
C ASP A 205 -6.66 7.45 11.18
N VAL A 206 -7.46 6.42 11.48
CA VAL A 206 -7.13 5.43 12.51
C VAL A 206 -7.23 4.00 11.97
N CYS A 207 -6.38 3.12 12.51
CA CYS A 207 -6.55 1.68 12.33
C CYS A 207 -7.64 1.19 13.29
N LEU A 208 -8.74 0.68 12.74
CA LEU A 208 -9.81 0.06 13.52
C LEU A 208 -9.48 -1.38 13.92
N ARG A 209 -8.81 -2.10 13.02
CA ARG A 209 -8.26 -3.46 13.21
C ARG A 209 -7.27 -3.78 12.10
N SER A 210 -6.40 -4.75 12.33
CA SER A 210 -5.44 -5.22 11.33
C SER A 210 -5.17 -6.71 11.49
N THR A 211 -4.58 -7.31 10.46
CA THR A 211 -3.88 -8.60 10.59
C THR A 211 -2.41 -8.35 10.89
N GLU A 212 -1.71 -9.38 11.36
CA GLU A 212 -0.25 -9.39 11.30
C GLU A 212 0.22 -9.60 9.85
N PRO A 213 1.49 -9.33 9.52
CA PRO A 213 2.08 -9.72 8.23
C PRO A 213 1.97 -11.23 8.03
N MET A 214 1.31 -11.63 6.94
CA MET A 214 1.09 -13.04 6.62
C MET A 214 1.68 -13.37 5.27
N GLU A 215 2.46 -14.44 5.20
CA GLU A 215 2.91 -15.00 3.93
C GLU A 215 1.71 -15.44 3.11
N ASN A 216 1.80 -15.27 1.79
CA ASN A 216 0.80 -15.77 0.85
C ASN A 216 0.65 -17.31 0.91
N THR A 217 1.65 -18.01 1.47
CA THR A 217 1.65 -19.45 1.69
C THR A 217 0.95 -19.88 2.98
N ASP A 218 0.64 -18.95 3.89
CA ASP A 218 -0.03 -19.23 5.15
C ASP A 218 -1.37 -19.96 4.91
N PRO A 219 -1.66 -21.08 5.60
CA PRO A 219 -2.86 -21.88 5.34
C PRO A 219 -4.17 -21.11 5.54
N GLU A 220 -4.23 -20.23 6.54
CA GLU A 220 -5.42 -19.41 6.78
C GLU A 220 -5.58 -18.38 5.66
N ARG A 221 -4.46 -17.78 5.24
CA ARG A 221 -4.44 -16.85 4.10
C ARG A 221 -4.87 -17.50 2.80
N ARG A 222 -4.35 -18.68 2.48
CA ARG A 222 -4.73 -19.44 1.29
C ARG A 222 -6.21 -19.80 1.30
N ARG A 223 -6.71 -20.26 2.44
CA ARG A 223 -8.13 -20.58 2.61
C ARG A 223 -9.01 -19.33 2.42
N GLU A 224 -8.65 -18.18 3.02
CA GLU A 224 -9.38 -16.92 2.80
C GLU A 224 -9.44 -16.54 1.31
N LYS A 225 -8.32 -16.64 0.58
CA LYS A 225 -8.29 -16.34 -0.87
C LYS A 225 -9.15 -17.29 -1.68
N LEU A 226 -9.15 -18.59 -1.33
CA LEU A 226 -9.96 -19.61 -1.98
C LEU A 226 -11.46 -19.41 -1.74
N ASP A 227 -11.84 -19.22 -0.47
CA ASP A 227 -13.25 -19.14 -0.05
C ASP A 227 -13.93 -17.88 -0.59
N ASP A 228 -13.23 -16.73 -0.54
CA ASP A 228 -13.78 -15.46 -1.00
C ASP A 228 -13.55 -15.20 -2.50
N ARG A 229 -12.93 -16.14 -3.23
CA ARG A 229 -12.47 -15.96 -4.63
C ARG A 229 -11.59 -14.70 -4.82
N ARG A 230 -10.90 -14.28 -3.77
CA ARG A 230 -10.01 -13.10 -3.76
C ARG A 230 -8.62 -13.52 -4.23
N TRP A 231 -8.55 -14.02 -5.47
CA TRP A 231 -7.25 -14.20 -6.15
C TRP A 231 -6.62 -12.81 -6.30
N PHE A 232 -5.31 -12.75 -6.05
CA PHE A 232 -4.52 -11.55 -5.74
C PHE A 232 -4.78 -11.02 -4.31
#